data_AF-H2LNH0-F1
#
_entry.id   AF-H2LNH0-F1
#
_cell.length_a   1.000
_cell.length_b   1.000
_cell.length_c   1.000
_cell.angle_alpha   90.00
_cell.angle_beta   90.00
_cell.angle_gamma   90.00
#
_symmetry.space_group_name_H-M   'P 1'
#
loop_
_entity.id
_entity.type
_entity.pdbx_description
1 polymer ?
#
loop_
_entity_poly.entity_id
_entity_poly.type
_entity_poly.pdbx_seq_one_letter_code
_entity_poly.pdbx_strand_id
1 'polypeptide(L)'
;MMAHVRLLLVSVVFSAVARTSKAASEPGVSTDAFKDSRKVLTTSGKECKFPFRQGGRIHHHCISSSRPWCSLTHNFDRDRLWGFCASEENQPEVFLHSPRRLGDPCRLKPCQNGGDCRHIPDTLSFECLCAEGFAGRLCEQKKCYETTHLRFYDTGESWGRIHLRNVEQCTCVEGEIQCQRVPYTTCHSNPCQNDGTCRLITSTGKEVCSCRSSYAGPHCDLQPNTECYKSRGTAYRGVVDTTVSGARCLPWNSDLLYDELHVGTVVAPNLRGLGEHGFCRNPDGDQKPWCYTVNDSAISWEYCDVPTCVKPSSFSPRTSPFRVSTTVKKPTSTTKTKSPTCGMKHKKRLTLPRGRILGGSSALPGSHPWMAAIYIGKSDFCGGSLISSCWIVSAAHCFLSNPLKSQLRVVLGQHFFNNTKFLSNHSRIFEVEDLILPKHFSVFNPTLHDIVLIKLKKQDGRCVRKSPFIRPICLPEKNMQFPDGYCCTISGWGYTQEKARDYSPLQEANVRLIPHETCKKPEVYGNHVTSDMICAGLDCVDACQGDSGGPLACAKGDVSFLYGIISWGEGCGRVGKPGVYTKVVNYIDWIQSVIKRKAKAS
;
A
#
# COMPACT_ATOMS: atom_id res chain seq x y z
N MET A 1 34.65 17.94 70.79
CA MET A 1 33.50 18.30 69.93
C MET A 1 33.15 17.04 69.12
N MET A 2 31.92 16.55 69.31
CA MET A 2 31.27 15.40 68.66
C MET A 2 31.82 13.99 68.95
N ALA A 3 30.95 13.21 69.59
CA ALA A 3 31.21 11.95 70.26
C ALA A 3 30.91 10.74 69.37
N HIS A 4 31.80 9.74 69.45
CA HIS A 4 31.59 8.37 69.02
C HIS A 4 30.69 7.63 70.00
N VAL A 5 29.69 6.89 69.50
CA VAL A 5 29.19 5.68 70.17
C VAL A 5 28.84 4.62 69.13
N ARG A 6 29.60 3.51 69.13
CA ARG A 6 29.20 2.21 68.59
C ARG A 6 28.41 1.48 69.67
N LEU A 7 27.33 0.77 69.33
CA LEU A 7 26.97 -0.44 70.07
C LEU A 7 26.17 -1.43 69.22
N LEU A 8 26.52 -2.70 69.40
CA LEU A 8 25.99 -3.91 68.78
C LEU A 8 24.89 -4.53 69.66
N LEU A 9 23.93 -5.18 68.97
CA LEU A 9 23.34 -6.50 69.25
C LEU A 9 22.42 -6.78 70.47
N VAL A 10 21.29 -7.41 70.12
CA VAL A 10 20.63 -8.61 70.70
C VAL A 10 19.38 -8.43 71.60
N SER A 11 18.27 -8.89 71.02
CA SER A 11 17.18 -9.74 71.52
C SER A 11 16.54 -9.51 72.90
N VAL A 12 15.22 -9.32 72.89
CA VAL A 12 14.33 -9.69 74.01
C VAL A 12 13.10 -10.41 73.46
N VAL A 13 12.87 -11.61 74.02
CA VAL A 13 11.70 -12.48 73.86
C VAL A 13 10.65 -12.05 74.89
N PHE A 14 9.37 -11.99 74.53
CA PHE A 14 8.27 -12.18 75.47
C PHE A 14 7.09 -12.91 74.81
N SER A 15 6.69 -14.02 75.43
CA SER A 15 5.55 -14.87 75.10
C SER A 15 4.31 -14.45 75.88
N ALA A 16 3.11 -14.52 75.27
CA ALA A 16 1.84 -14.75 76.01
C ALA A 16 0.70 -15.27 75.11
N VAL A 17 0.53 -16.59 75.17
CA VAL A 17 -0.69 -17.45 75.13
C VAL A 17 -2.03 -16.87 74.61
N ALA A 18 -2.61 -17.53 73.59
CA ALA A 18 -4.06 -17.72 73.46
C ALA A 18 -4.39 -19.08 72.80
N ARG A 19 -5.50 -19.67 73.23
CA ARG A 19 -5.90 -21.09 73.17
C ARG A 19 -6.22 -21.65 71.77
N THR A 20 -6.05 -22.97 71.68
CA THR A 20 -6.36 -23.91 70.60
C THR A 20 -7.85 -24.11 70.31
N SER A 21 -8.23 -24.23 69.03
CA SER A 21 -9.15 -25.27 68.54
C SER A 21 -8.92 -25.54 67.04
N LYS A 22 -9.19 -26.78 66.61
CA LYS A 22 -8.66 -27.50 65.43
C LYS A 22 -9.47 -27.30 64.14
N ALA A 23 -8.73 -27.43 63.03
CA ALA A 23 -9.05 -28.10 61.76
C ALA A 23 -10.06 -27.49 60.76
N ALA A 24 -9.57 -27.14 59.55
CA ALA A 24 -9.73 -27.95 58.34
C ALA A 24 -8.99 -27.28 57.16
N SER A 25 -8.45 -28.11 56.26
CA SER A 25 -7.70 -27.76 55.06
C SER A 25 -8.60 -27.49 53.84
N GLU A 26 -8.01 -26.84 52.82
CA GLU A 26 -8.34 -26.82 51.37
C GLU A 26 -9.12 -25.61 50.78
N PRO A 27 -8.97 -25.30 49.46
CA PRO A 27 -8.12 -24.19 48.99
C PRO A 27 -8.84 -23.08 48.20
N GLY A 28 -8.15 -21.93 48.09
CA GLY A 28 -8.17 -20.89 47.05
C GLY A 28 -9.37 -20.68 46.13
N VAL A 29 -9.83 -19.42 46.00
CA VAL A 29 -9.67 -18.57 44.81
C VAL A 29 -9.88 -17.11 45.26
N SER A 30 -8.87 -16.26 45.04
CA SER A 30 -8.94 -14.82 45.29
C SER A 30 -9.90 -14.14 44.32
N THR A 31 -10.83 -13.34 44.83
CA THR A 31 -11.80 -12.53 44.08
C THR A 31 -11.21 -11.27 43.41
N ASP A 32 -9.91 -11.23 43.13
CA ASP A 32 -9.22 -10.09 42.51
C ASP A 32 -8.82 -10.39 41.05
N ALA A 33 -9.79 -10.42 40.13
CA ALA A 33 -9.52 -10.40 38.68
C ALA A 33 -10.78 -10.14 37.82
N PHE A 34 -11.57 -9.10 38.10
CA PHE A 34 -12.67 -8.70 37.18
C PHE A 34 -12.72 -7.19 36.93
N LYS A 35 -11.54 -6.61 36.70
CA LYS A 35 -11.39 -5.37 35.94
C LYS A 35 -10.53 -5.72 34.73
N ASP A 36 -11.15 -6.21 33.66
CA ASP A 36 -10.38 -6.43 32.44
C ASP A 36 -11.15 -5.99 31.20
N SER A 37 -10.42 -5.25 30.38
CA SER A 37 -10.74 -4.68 29.08
C SER A 37 -11.87 -5.39 28.32
N ARG A 38 -12.86 -4.64 27.82
CA ARG A 38 -13.97 -5.14 26.97
C ARG A 38 -13.49 -5.54 25.57
N LYS A 39 -12.51 -6.44 25.50
CA LYS A 39 -12.01 -7.09 24.30
C LYS A 39 -13.11 -7.95 23.70
N VAL A 40 -13.25 -7.91 22.38
CA VAL A 40 -14.15 -8.84 21.69
C VAL A 40 -13.46 -10.19 21.66
N LEU A 41 -14.07 -11.20 22.26
CA LEU A 41 -13.55 -12.56 22.30
C LEU A 41 -14.31 -13.45 21.31
N THR A 42 -13.63 -14.46 20.82
CA THR A 42 -14.27 -15.55 20.10
C THR A 42 -15.00 -16.48 21.08
N THR A 43 -15.88 -17.33 20.56
CA THR A 43 -16.53 -18.42 21.33
C THR A 43 -15.53 -19.40 21.95
N SER A 44 -14.27 -19.39 21.48
CA SER A 44 -13.17 -20.17 22.03
C SER A 44 -12.29 -19.36 23.00
N GLY A 45 -12.73 -18.18 23.43
CA GLY A 45 -12.00 -17.31 24.37
C GLY A 45 -10.78 -16.59 23.79
N LYS A 46 -10.58 -16.58 22.46
CA LYS A 46 -9.44 -15.90 21.82
C LYS A 46 -9.79 -14.44 21.52
N GLU A 47 -8.84 -13.54 21.68
CA GLU A 47 -9.05 -12.11 21.37
C GLU A 47 -9.17 -11.88 19.86
N CYS A 48 -10.24 -11.20 19.44
CA CYS A 48 -10.37 -10.65 18.09
C CYS A 48 -9.41 -9.47 17.90
N LYS A 49 -8.69 -9.42 16.79
CA LYS A 49 -7.82 -8.29 16.45
C LYS A 49 -8.52 -7.34 15.48
N PHE A 50 -8.56 -6.06 15.86
CA PHE A 50 -9.15 -4.98 15.08
C PHE A 50 -8.19 -3.79 14.96
N PRO A 51 -8.22 -3.05 13.83
CA PRO A 51 -8.85 -3.45 12.57
C PRO A 51 -8.21 -4.71 11.98
N PHE A 52 -8.98 -5.51 11.24
CA PHE A 52 -8.44 -6.59 10.42
C PHE A 52 -8.84 -6.46 8.95
N ARG A 53 -7.96 -6.92 8.07
CA ARG A 53 -8.19 -6.93 6.63
C ARG A 53 -8.79 -8.24 6.15
N GLN A 54 -9.87 -8.17 5.36
CA GLN A 54 -10.47 -9.30 4.65
C GLN A 54 -10.99 -8.87 3.26
N GLY A 55 -10.61 -9.59 2.21
CA GLY A 55 -10.99 -9.28 0.83
C GLY A 55 -10.55 -7.88 0.38
N GLY A 56 -9.46 -7.35 0.95
CA GLY A 56 -9.00 -5.97 0.72
C GLY A 56 -9.84 -4.89 1.40
N ARG A 57 -10.81 -5.25 2.24
CA ARG A 57 -11.56 -4.32 3.12
C ARG A 57 -11.06 -4.42 4.55
N ILE A 58 -11.07 -3.30 5.24
CA ILE A 58 -10.69 -3.15 6.64
C ILE A 58 -11.95 -3.17 7.48
N HIS A 59 -11.99 -4.12 8.41
CA HIS A 59 -13.09 -4.37 9.32
C HIS A 59 -12.64 -4.05 10.73
N HIS A 60 -13.41 -3.23 11.42
CA HIS A 60 -13.18 -2.90 12.83
C HIS A 60 -14.17 -3.64 13.75
N HIS A 61 -14.96 -4.57 13.21
CA HIS A 61 -16.00 -5.32 13.91
C HIS A 61 -16.16 -6.73 13.33
N CYS A 62 -16.87 -7.58 14.08
CA CYS A 62 -17.21 -8.92 13.62
C CYS A 62 -18.12 -8.87 12.41
N ILE A 63 -17.75 -9.54 11.33
CA ILE A 63 -18.51 -9.56 10.07
C ILE A 63 -19.40 -10.79 10.00
N SER A 64 -20.58 -10.65 9.39
CA SER A 64 -21.61 -11.69 9.38
C SER A 64 -22.11 -12.03 7.99
N SER A 65 -22.26 -13.34 7.73
CA SER A 65 -23.14 -13.88 6.69
C SER A 65 -24.27 -14.75 7.27
N SER A 66 -24.13 -15.21 8.52
CA SER A 66 -25.10 -16.04 9.25
C SER A 66 -24.76 -16.11 10.75
N ARG A 67 -23.47 -16.25 11.09
CA ARG A 67 -22.89 -16.07 12.44
C ARG A 67 -21.73 -15.05 12.37
N PRO A 68 -21.68 -14.06 13.28
CA PRO A 68 -20.62 -13.05 13.28
C PRO A 68 -19.26 -13.67 13.65
N TRP A 69 -18.21 -13.26 12.95
CA TRP A 69 -16.84 -13.75 13.17
C TRP A 69 -15.81 -12.63 13.03
N CYS A 70 -14.63 -12.83 13.62
CA CYS A 70 -13.51 -11.89 13.57
C CYS A 70 -12.19 -12.59 13.24
N SER A 71 -11.23 -11.83 12.75
CA SER A 71 -9.85 -12.28 12.61
C SER A 71 -9.13 -12.29 13.97
N LEU A 72 -8.20 -13.24 14.14
CA LEU A 72 -7.30 -13.29 15.29
C LEU A 72 -6.01 -12.48 15.07
N THR A 73 -5.83 -11.95 13.87
CA THR A 73 -4.71 -11.08 13.48
C THR A 73 -5.23 -9.86 12.74
N HIS A 74 -4.40 -8.84 12.54
CA HIS A 74 -4.76 -7.69 11.71
C HIS A 74 -4.88 -8.03 10.21
N ASN A 75 -4.46 -9.21 9.74
CA ASN A 75 -4.49 -9.54 8.31
C ASN A 75 -4.97 -10.98 8.03
N PHE A 76 -6.30 -11.14 7.97
CA PHE A 76 -6.93 -12.42 7.65
C PHE A 76 -6.62 -12.91 6.23
N ASP A 77 -6.49 -12.00 5.26
CA ASP A 77 -6.16 -12.35 3.86
C ASP A 77 -4.85 -13.15 3.76
N ARG A 78 -3.90 -12.86 4.66
CA ARG A 78 -2.59 -13.52 4.78
C ARG A 78 -2.69 -14.87 5.51
N ASP A 79 -3.12 -14.84 6.77
CA ASP A 79 -2.95 -15.99 7.69
C ASP A 79 -4.21 -16.82 7.88
N ARG A 80 -5.38 -16.30 7.47
CA ARG A 80 -6.69 -16.94 7.57
C ARG A 80 -7.02 -17.42 8.99
N LEU A 81 -6.50 -16.73 10.01
CA LEU A 81 -6.79 -17.04 11.40
C LEU A 81 -8.04 -16.29 11.86
N TRP A 82 -9.08 -17.01 12.27
CA TRP A 82 -10.36 -16.43 12.64
C TRP A 82 -11.09 -17.23 13.72
N GLY A 83 -12.13 -16.65 14.29
CA GLY A 83 -13.10 -17.36 15.13
C GLY A 83 -14.45 -16.65 15.20
N PHE A 84 -15.49 -17.38 15.59
CA PHE A 84 -16.82 -16.82 15.80
C PHE A 84 -16.82 -15.89 16.99
N CYS A 85 -17.42 -14.72 16.87
CA CYS A 85 -17.53 -13.80 17.99
C CYS A 85 -18.51 -14.34 19.03
N ALA A 86 -18.15 -14.26 20.31
CA ALA A 86 -19.06 -14.59 21.40
C ALA A 86 -20.26 -13.64 21.38
N SER A 87 -21.47 -14.14 21.68
CA SER A 87 -22.68 -13.32 21.79
C SER A 87 -22.57 -12.33 22.95
N GLU A 88 -23.19 -11.15 22.79
CA GLU A 88 -23.15 -10.05 23.77
C GLU A 88 -23.83 -10.37 25.13
N GLU A 89 -24.36 -11.59 25.33
CA GLU A 89 -24.98 -12.02 26.60
C GLU A 89 -23.99 -12.22 27.76
N ASN A 90 -22.68 -12.23 27.49
CA ASN A 90 -21.64 -12.37 28.52
C ASN A 90 -20.79 -11.09 28.72
N GLN A 91 -21.27 -9.91 28.29
CA GLN A 91 -20.62 -8.63 28.59
C GLN A 91 -21.46 -7.84 29.61
N PRO A 92 -20.85 -7.21 30.64
CA PRO A 92 -21.60 -6.63 31.76
C PRO A 92 -22.58 -5.55 31.26
N GLU A 93 -23.84 -5.69 31.68
CA GLU A 93 -24.97 -4.84 31.32
C GLU A 93 -24.63 -3.35 31.48
N VAL A 94 -24.53 -2.63 30.36
CA VAL A 94 -24.75 -1.19 30.39
C VAL A 94 -26.25 -1.00 30.23
N PHE A 95 -26.93 -0.78 31.35
CA PHE A 95 -28.35 -0.45 31.41
C PHE A 95 -28.71 0.65 30.39
N LEU A 96 -29.41 0.27 29.31
CA LEU A 96 -30.22 1.19 28.51
C LEU A 96 -31.69 0.90 28.83
N HIS A 97 -32.14 1.38 29.99
CA HIS A 97 -33.57 1.58 30.22
C HIS A 97 -34.03 2.81 29.42
N SER A 98 -34.53 2.60 28.21
CA SER A 98 -35.74 3.28 27.77
C SER A 98 -36.33 2.65 26.50
N PRO A 99 -37.60 2.22 26.53
CA PRO A 99 -38.28 1.72 25.35
C PRO A 99 -38.73 2.90 24.49
N ARG A 100 -38.53 2.76 23.16
CA ARG A 100 -39.06 3.57 22.04
C ARG A 100 -38.07 4.54 21.39
N ARG A 101 -37.41 4.00 20.35
CA ARG A 101 -37.04 4.54 19.02
C ARG A 101 -35.62 4.09 18.68
N LEU A 102 -35.53 3.15 17.73
CA LEU A 102 -34.30 2.75 17.06
C LEU A 102 -33.57 4.02 16.58
N GLY A 103 -32.52 4.41 17.29
CA GLY A 103 -31.75 5.61 17.03
C GLY A 103 -30.28 5.25 16.83
N ASP A 104 -29.60 6.03 16.00
CA ASP A 104 -28.15 5.95 15.78
C ASP A 104 -27.40 5.84 17.13
N PRO A 105 -26.74 4.70 17.42
CA PRO A 105 -25.98 4.44 18.65
C PRO A 105 -24.90 5.50 18.92
N CYS A 106 -24.40 6.18 17.89
CA CYS A 106 -23.41 7.24 18.04
C CYS A 106 -23.97 8.53 18.66
N ARG A 107 -25.30 8.69 18.74
CA ARG A 107 -25.92 9.83 19.44
C ARG A 107 -25.56 9.88 20.91
N LEU A 108 -25.30 8.73 21.52
CA LEU A 108 -24.89 8.62 22.91
C LEU A 108 -23.41 8.93 23.13
N LYS A 109 -22.66 9.27 22.07
CA LYS A 109 -21.20 9.48 22.07
C LYS A 109 -20.46 8.42 22.89
N PRO A 110 -20.62 7.14 22.56
CA PRO A 110 -20.09 6.04 23.37
C PRO A 110 -18.55 5.94 23.35
N CYS A 111 -17.89 6.59 22.40
CA CYS A 111 -16.44 6.64 22.28
C CYS A 111 -15.84 7.65 23.27
N GLN A 112 -14.90 7.18 24.08
CA GLN A 112 -14.19 7.97 25.08
C GLN A 112 -12.99 8.71 24.44
N ASN A 113 -12.39 9.63 25.21
CA ASN A 113 -11.12 10.29 24.87
C ASN A 113 -11.08 10.93 23.47
N GLY A 114 -12.22 11.46 23.02
CA GLY A 114 -12.34 12.11 21.71
C GLY A 114 -12.33 11.14 20.52
N GLY A 115 -12.62 9.86 20.74
CA GLY A 115 -12.77 8.89 19.66
C GLY A 115 -13.97 9.20 18.75
N ASP A 116 -13.80 9.04 17.45
CA ASP A 116 -14.86 9.26 16.47
C ASP A 116 -15.77 8.04 16.38
N CYS A 117 -17.05 8.22 16.70
CA CYS A 117 -18.05 7.17 16.61
C CYS A 117 -18.58 7.02 15.18
N ARG A 118 -18.57 5.80 14.67
CA ARG A 118 -19.19 5.45 13.38
C ARG A 118 -20.25 4.37 13.58
N HIS A 119 -21.44 4.63 13.08
CA HIS A 119 -22.51 3.65 13.05
C HIS A 119 -22.21 2.55 12.02
N ILE A 120 -22.40 1.28 12.42
CA ILE A 120 -22.21 0.13 11.53
C ILE A 120 -23.55 -0.14 10.82
N PRO A 121 -23.64 0.04 9.48
CA PRO A 121 -24.88 -0.17 8.73
C PRO A 121 -25.45 -1.58 8.94
N ASP A 122 -26.79 -1.69 8.95
CA ASP A 122 -27.54 -2.94 9.13
C ASP A 122 -27.36 -3.63 10.50
N THR A 123 -26.80 -2.92 11.50
CA THR A 123 -26.70 -3.37 12.90
C THR A 123 -27.14 -2.28 13.87
N LEU A 124 -27.40 -2.61 15.15
CA LEU A 124 -27.57 -1.62 16.24
C LEU A 124 -26.23 -1.24 16.90
N SER A 125 -25.12 -1.46 16.20
CA SER A 125 -23.76 -1.37 16.75
C SER A 125 -22.99 -0.15 16.23
N PHE A 126 -21.90 0.18 16.90
CA PHE A 126 -21.01 1.28 16.56
C PHE A 126 -19.54 0.87 16.71
N GLU A 127 -18.66 1.61 16.05
CA GLU A 127 -17.21 1.50 16.20
C GLU A 127 -16.61 2.85 16.59
N CYS A 128 -15.50 2.80 17.35
CA CYS A 128 -14.74 3.97 17.75
C CYS A 128 -13.40 4.00 17.02
N LEU A 129 -13.11 5.11 16.34
CA LEU A 129 -11.78 5.42 15.82
C LEU A 129 -11.04 6.24 16.87
N CYS A 130 -10.02 5.65 17.48
CA CYS A 130 -9.30 6.26 18.59
C CYS A 130 -8.24 7.25 18.12
N ALA A 131 -8.08 8.33 18.88
CA ALA A 131 -6.92 9.19 18.77
C ALA A 131 -5.64 8.41 19.09
N GLU A 132 -4.50 8.85 18.57
CA GLU A 132 -3.23 8.10 18.56
C GLU A 132 -2.76 7.63 19.95
N GLY A 133 -3.02 8.45 20.98
CA GLY A 133 -2.71 8.14 22.38
C GLY A 133 -3.66 7.17 23.07
N PHE A 134 -4.66 6.63 22.36
CA PHE A 134 -5.69 5.77 22.94
C PHE A 134 -5.95 4.51 22.11
N ALA A 135 -6.40 3.45 22.78
CA ALA A 135 -6.80 2.17 22.21
C ALA A 135 -7.99 1.59 22.99
N GLY A 136 -8.43 0.41 22.60
CA GLY A 136 -9.60 -0.25 23.17
C GLY A 136 -10.86 -0.04 22.35
N ARG A 137 -11.93 -0.76 22.70
CA ARG A 137 -13.19 -0.76 21.94
C ARG A 137 -13.87 0.60 21.95
N LEU A 138 -13.74 1.31 23.06
CA LEU A 138 -14.32 2.63 23.30
C LEU A 138 -13.24 3.70 23.41
N CYS A 139 -12.00 3.43 22.98
CA CYS A 139 -10.86 4.32 23.16
C CYS A 139 -10.55 4.61 24.63
N GLU A 140 -10.85 3.67 25.52
CA GLU A 140 -10.72 3.79 26.97
C GLU A 140 -9.29 3.57 27.48
N GLN A 141 -8.44 2.89 26.69
CA GLN A 141 -7.09 2.50 27.10
C GLN A 141 -6.10 3.58 26.68
N LYS A 142 -5.37 4.16 27.64
CA LYS A 142 -4.33 5.15 27.38
C LYS A 142 -3.02 4.45 27.00
N LYS A 143 -2.41 4.89 25.90
CA LYS A 143 -1.09 4.44 25.45
C LYS A 143 0.02 5.25 26.09
N CYS A 144 1.23 4.69 26.09
CA CYS A 144 2.41 5.38 26.59
C CYS A 144 3.20 5.99 25.43
N TYR A 145 3.53 7.27 25.51
CA TYR A 145 4.35 7.94 24.50
C TYR A 145 5.84 7.93 24.90
N GLU A 146 6.68 7.26 24.11
CA GLU A 146 8.13 7.28 24.33
C GLU A 146 8.77 8.39 23.48
N THR A 147 9.20 9.45 24.16
CA THR A 147 9.79 10.65 23.55
C THR A 147 11.06 10.38 22.75
N THR A 148 11.85 9.37 23.12
CA THR A 148 13.09 9.04 22.40
C THR A 148 12.84 8.27 21.10
N HIS A 149 11.81 7.42 21.09
CA HIS A 149 11.40 6.64 19.93
C HIS A 149 10.37 7.37 19.05
N LEU A 150 9.73 8.41 19.59
CA LEU A 150 8.66 9.18 18.97
C LEU A 150 7.49 8.30 18.52
N ARG A 151 7.11 7.33 19.36
CA ARG A 151 5.95 6.48 19.12
C ARG A 151 5.16 6.17 20.38
N PHE A 152 3.92 5.79 20.16
CA PHE A 152 3.07 5.22 21.20
C PHE A 152 3.32 3.71 21.35
N TYR A 153 3.25 3.26 22.59
CA TYR A 153 3.32 1.88 23.04
C TYR A 153 1.97 1.48 23.61
N ASP A 154 1.44 0.34 23.19
CA ASP A 154 0.19 -0.18 23.71
C ASP A 154 0.36 -0.69 25.15
N THR A 155 -0.72 -0.72 25.93
CA THR A 155 -0.69 -1.26 27.29
C THR A 155 -0.19 -2.71 27.29
N GLY A 156 0.81 -3.01 28.12
CA GLY A 156 1.51 -4.31 28.18
C GLY A 156 2.74 -4.41 27.27
N GLU A 157 2.92 -3.50 26.32
CA GLU A 157 4.11 -3.49 25.46
C GLU A 157 5.36 -3.08 26.25
N SER A 158 6.52 -3.67 25.92
CA SER A 158 7.79 -3.41 26.61
C SER A 158 8.95 -3.11 25.64
N TRP A 159 9.73 -2.07 25.96
CA TRP A 159 10.85 -1.58 25.16
C TRP A 159 12.10 -1.29 26.01
N GLY A 160 13.25 -1.25 25.36
CA GLY A 160 14.49 -0.79 25.97
C GLY A 160 14.74 0.67 25.62
N ARG A 161 15.33 1.45 26.52
CA ARG A 161 15.81 2.81 26.26
C ARG A 161 17.09 3.11 27.02
N ILE A 162 17.81 4.15 26.59
CA ILE A 162 18.94 4.71 27.34
C ILE A 162 18.51 6.04 27.93
N HIS A 163 18.40 6.10 29.26
CA HIS A 163 18.00 7.30 29.99
C HIS A 163 19.03 7.64 31.07
N LEU A 164 19.53 8.88 31.07
CA LEU A 164 20.53 9.37 32.02
C LEU A 164 21.75 8.43 32.16
N ARG A 165 22.25 7.91 31.03
CA ARG A 165 23.35 6.92 30.92
C ARG A 165 23.07 5.51 31.45
N ASN A 166 21.87 5.22 31.93
CA ASN A 166 21.44 3.87 32.28
C ASN A 166 20.68 3.22 31.14
N VAL A 167 20.82 1.91 30.97
CA VAL A 167 19.93 1.12 30.11
C VAL A 167 18.74 0.67 30.96
N GLU A 168 17.54 1.00 30.49
CA GLU A 168 16.28 0.69 31.16
C GLU A 168 15.42 -0.20 30.27
N GLN A 169 14.75 -1.16 30.89
CA GLN A 169 13.65 -1.90 30.30
C GLN A 169 12.35 -1.28 30.82
N CYS A 170 11.54 -0.76 29.92
CA CYS A 170 10.28 -0.07 30.20
C CYS A 170 9.09 -0.90 29.73
N THR A 171 7.96 -0.73 30.40
CA THR A 171 6.69 -1.35 30.07
C THR A 171 5.58 -0.30 30.23
N CYS A 172 4.62 -0.31 29.30
CA CYS A 172 3.45 0.56 29.39
C CYS A 172 2.40 -0.09 30.29
N VAL A 173 2.08 0.55 31.42
CA VAL A 173 1.10 0.05 32.39
C VAL A 173 0.04 1.14 32.57
N GLU A 174 -1.17 0.88 32.07
CA GLU A 174 -2.32 1.80 32.15
C GLU A 174 -2.03 3.25 31.66
N GLY A 175 -1.17 3.38 30.65
CA GLY A 175 -0.79 4.69 30.08
C GLY A 175 0.34 5.40 30.83
N GLU A 176 0.92 4.75 31.85
CA GLU A 176 2.12 5.21 32.55
C GLU A 176 3.33 4.33 32.21
N ILE A 177 4.50 4.96 32.07
CA ILE A 177 5.74 4.29 31.72
C ILE A 177 6.43 3.80 32.99
N GLN A 178 6.52 2.49 33.17
CA GLN A 178 7.27 1.87 34.27
C GLN A 178 8.59 1.31 33.76
N CYS A 179 9.71 1.81 34.26
CA CYS A 179 11.06 1.41 33.82
C CYS A 179 11.90 0.84 34.95
N GLN A 180 12.67 -0.18 34.63
CA GLN A 180 13.66 -0.78 35.53
C GLN A 180 15.04 -0.78 34.88
N ARG A 181 16.08 -0.48 35.67
CA ARG A 181 17.47 -0.57 35.20
C ARG A 181 17.84 -2.02 34.98
N VAL A 182 18.47 -2.31 33.84
CA VAL A 182 18.84 -3.67 33.44
C VAL A 182 20.32 -3.77 33.09
N PRO A 183 20.96 -4.92 33.36
CA PRO A 183 22.32 -5.17 32.91
C PRO A 183 22.42 -5.16 31.38
N TYR A 184 23.54 -4.67 30.86
CA TYR A 184 23.76 -4.53 29.42
C TYR A 184 25.23 -4.75 29.04
N THR A 185 25.46 -5.06 27.77
CA THR A 185 26.80 -5.14 27.14
C THR A 185 26.86 -4.27 25.89
N THR A 186 28.05 -4.17 25.28
CA THR A 186 28.19 -3.56 23.95
C THR A 186 27.63 -4.49 22.88
N CYS A 187 26.93 -3.92 21.89
CA CYS A 187 26.42 -4.70 20.76
C CYS A 187 27.58 -5.25 19.92
N HIS A 188 27.37 -6.41 19.30
CA HIS A 188 28.36 -7.04 18.42
C HIS A 188 28.55 -6.25 17.11
N SER A 189 27.44 -5.76 16.55
CA SER A 189 27.40 -4.80 15.45
C SER A 189 26.62 -3.55 15.91
N ASN A 190 26.90 -2.38 15.34
CA ASN A 190 26.16 -1.17 15.68
C ASN A 190 25.03 -0.92 14.66
N PRO A 191 23.75 -1.24 14.99
CA PRO A 191 22.60 -0.95 14.13
C PRO A 191 22.15 0.53 14.19
N CYS A 192 22.68 1.32 15.12
CA CYS A 192 22.27 2.70 15.33
C CYS A 192 22.86 3.59 14.24
N GLN A 193 22.00 4.32 13.55
CA GLN A 193 22.40 5.26 12.51
C GLN A 193 22.90 6.59 13.09
N ASN A 194 23.45 7.44 12.24
CA ASN A 194 23.85 8.81 12.57
C ASN A 194 24.76 8.91 13.81
N ASP A 195 25.77 8.03 13.87
CA ASP A 195 26.72 7.90 14.98
C ASP A 195 26.07 7.60 16.34
N GLY A 196 24.91 6.92 16.35
CA GLY A 196 24.28 6.43 17.57
C GLY A 196 25.12 5.34 18.25
N THR A 197 25.01 5.23 19.57
CA THR A 197 25.69 4.18 20.35
C THR A 197 24.73 3.05 20.69
N CYS A 198 25.10 1.80 20.40
CA CYS A 198 24.29 0.63 20.71
C CYS A 198 24.68 -0.04 22.04
N ARG A 199 23.67 -0.41 22.82
CA ARG A 199 23.78 -1.29 24.01
C ARG A 199 22.84 -2.48 23.87
N LEU A 200 23.30 -3.66 24.29
CA LEU A 200 22.53 -4.91 24.24
C LEU A 200 22.05 -5.25 25.65
N ILE A 201 20.74 -5.35 25.86
CA ILE A 201 20.16 -5.80 27.14
C ILE A 201 20.42 -7.30 27.28
N THR A 202 21.14 -7.71 28.32
CA THR A 202 21.59 -9.12 28.45
C THR A 202 20.45 -10.09 28.70
N SER A 203 19.39 -9.67 29.38
CA SER A 203 18.25 -10.52 29.73
C SER A 203 17.31 -10.81 28.56
N THR A 204 17.18 -9.87 27.61
CA THR A 204 16.23 -9.96 26.49
C THR A 204 16.91 -10.13 25.14
N GLY A 205 18.22 -9.86 25.06
CA GLY A 205 18.95 -9.81 23.79
C GLY A 205 18.53 -8.63 22.89
N LYS A 206 17.80 -7.64 23.43
CA LYS A 206 17.35 -6.48 22.65
C LYS A 206 18.43 -5.40 22.57
N GLU A 207 18.68 -4.91 21.36
CA GLU A 207 19.57 -3.78 21.09
C GLU A 207 18.83 -2.46 21.34
N VAL A 208 19.53 -1.49 21.95
CA VAL A 208 19.00 -0.18 22.32
C VAL A 208 19.97 0.89 21.85
N CYS A 209 19.46 1.87 21.12
CA CYS A 209 20.24 2.96 20.58
C CYS A 209 20.18 4.22 21.46
N SER A 210 21.34 4.85 21.67
CA SER A 210 21.46 6.20 22.20
C SER A 210 21.76 7.14 21.05
N CYS A 211 20.84 8.07 20.78
CA CYS A 211 20.93 9.00 19.67
C CYS A 211 21.64 10.31 20.05
N ARG A 212 22.24 10.98 19.05
CA ARG A 212 22.68 12.37 19.20
C ARG A 212 21.45 13.30 19.27
N SER A 213 21.62 14.49 19.84
CA SER A 213 20.52 15.43 20.17
C SER A 213 19.60 15.82 19.01
N SER A 214 20.05 15.73 17.76
CA SER A 214 19.24 16.04 16.56
C SER A 214 18.52 14.83 15.95
N TYR A 215 18.71 13.64 16.52
CA TYR A 215 18.20 12.38 15.99
C TYR A 215 17.34 11.66 17.03
N ALA A 216 16.36 10.90 16.55
CA ALA A 216 15.44 10.14 17.37
C ALA A 216 15.06 8.82 16.68
N GLY A 217 14.17 8.08 17.32
CA GLY A 217 13.71 6.78 16.85
C GLY A 217 14.53 5.63 17.43
N PRO A 218 14.01 4.38 17.35
CA PRO A 218 14.68 3.20 17.89
C PRO A 218 16.08 2.94 17.30
N HIS A 219 16.36 3.47 16.10
CA HIS A 219 17.62 3.30 15.39
C HIS A 219 18.33 4.64 15.07
N CYS A 220 17.91 5.75 15.68
CA CYS A 220 18.48 7.08 15.44
C CYS A 220 18.40 7.55 13.99
N ASP A 221 17.39 7.10 13.24
CA ASP A 221 17.17 7.38 11.82
C ASP A 221 16.18 8.52 11.57
N LEU A 222 15.50 9.02 12.61
CA LEU A 222 14.55 10.13 12.53
C LEU A 222 15.23 11.46 12.83
N GLN A 223 14.75 12.54 12.18
CA GLN A 223 15.22 13.91 12.37
C GLN A 223 14.03 14.83 12.72
N PRO A 224 13.65 14.93 14.00
CA PRO A 224 12.39 15.57 14.43
C PRO A 224 12.29 17.04 14.04
N ASN A 225 13.43 17.73 13.99
CA ASN A 225 13.52 19.16 13.65
C ASN A 225 13.47 19.43 12.13
N THR A 226 13.25 18.41 11.28
CA THR A 226 13.19 18.57 9.83
C THR A 226 11.77 18.86 9.36
N GLU A 227 11.49 20.14 9.11
CA GLU A 227 10.15 20.62 8.74
C GLU A 227 9.85 20.55 7.23
N CYS A 228 10.88 20.40 6.38
CA CYS A 228 10.73 20.44 4.93
C CYS A 228 11.56 19.35 4.23
N TYR A 229 11.20 19.02 2.99
CA TYR A 229 11.96 18.07 2.16
C TYR A 229 12.75 18.78 1.05
N LYS A 230 13.88 18.17 0.63
CA LYS A 230 14.71 18.61 -0.50
C LYS A 230 14.52 17.68 -1.69
N SER A 231 14.67 18.20 -2.92
CA SER A 231 14.49 17.44 -4.17
C SER A 231 13.15 16.69 -4.17
N ARG A 232 13.13 15.37 -4.31
CA ARG A 232 11.95 14.50 -4.20
C ARG A 232 11.64 14.03 -2.77
N GLY A 233 12.49 14.31 -1.79
CA GLY A 233 12.26 13.92 -0.40
C GLY A 233 12.60 12.46 -0.07
N THR A 234 13.41 11.78 -0.88
CA THR A 234 13.89 10.40 -0.62
C THR A 234 14.71 10.28 0.66
N ALA A 235 15.50 11.32 0.96
CA ALA A 235 16.28 11.44 2.19
C ALA A 235 15.51 12.09 3.35
N TYR A 236 14.22 12.42 3.17
CA TYR A 236 13.43 13.04 4.23
C TYR A 236 13.25 12.06 5.40
N ARG A 237 13.54 12.52 6.61
CA ARG A 237 13.45 11.75 7.87
C ARG A 237 12.69 12.51 8.97
N GLY A 238 11.90 13.52 8.60
CA GLY A 238 11.06 14.25 9.54
C GLY A 238 9.89 13.43 10.08
N VAL A 239 9.08 14.07 10.92
CA VAL A 239 8.04 13.40 11.75
C VAL A 239 6.62 13.77 11.35
N VAL A 240 6.42 14.39 10.18
CA VAL A 240 5.07 14.64 9.64
C VAL A 240 4.39 13.30 9.34
N ASP A 241 3.16 13.12 9.82
CA ASP A 241 2.34 11.91 9.74
C ASP A 241 0.94 12.17 9.14
N THR A 242 0.77 13.33 8.50
CA THR A 242 -0.50 13.79 7.96
C THR A 242 -0.41 14.05 6.47
N THR A 243 -1.48 13.68 5.76
CA THR A 243 -1.61 13.88 4.33
C THR A 243 -2.17 15.25 3.99
N VAL A 244 -2.08 15.64 2.72
CA VAL A 244 -2.64 16.91 2.23
C VAL A 244 -4.16 17.03 2.36
N SER A 245 -4.90 15.91 2.47
CA SER A 245 -6.33 15.94 2.82
C SER A 245 -6.60 16.00 4.33
N GLY A 246 -5.55 15.95 5.15
CA GLY A 246 -5.63 15.83 6.61
C GLY A 246 -5.80 14.39 7.10
N ALA A 247 -5.74 13.38 6.22
CA ALA A 247 -5.80 11.98 6.63
C ALA A 247 -4.52 11.58 7.40
N ARG A 248 -4.70 10.70 8.39
CA ARG A 248 -3.60 10.17 9.20
C ARG A 248 -2.90 9.01 8.48
N CYS A 249 -1.59 9.00 8.55
CA CYS A 249 -0.77 7.96 7.96
C CYS A 249 -0.79 6.67 8.80
N LEU A 250 -0.85 5.53 8.11
CA LEU A 250 -0.67 4.22 8.70
C LEU A 250 0.81 3.94 8.98
N PRO A 251 1.14 3.25 10.09
CA PRO A 251 2.50 2.77 10.33
C PRO A 251 3.02 1.91 9.19
N TRP A 252 4.26 2.15 8.74
CA TRP A 252 4.83 1.44 7.58
C TRP A 252 4.98 -0.06 7.82
N ASN A 253 5.11 -0.49 9.08
CA ASN A 253 5.16 -1.90 9.47
C ASN A 253 3.78 -2.51 9.79
N SER A 254 2.68 -1.78 9.57
CA SER A 254 1.34 -2.27 9.89
C SER A 254 1.04 -3.55 9.13
N ASP A 255 0.56 -4.57 9.85
CA ASP A 255 0.10 -5.84 9.28
C ASP A 255 -0.98 -5.65 8.18
N LEU A 256 -1.73 -4.54 8.24
CA LEU A 256 -2.74 -4.19 7.24
C LEU A 256 -2.15 -3.96 5.85
N LEU A 257 -0.89 -3.53 5.79
CA LEU A 257 -0.15 -3.18 4.57
C LEU A 257 0.59 -4.35 3.93
N TYR A 258 0.46 -5.57 4.45
CA TYR A 258 1.23 -6.72 3.97
C TYR A 258 1.17 -6.94 2.44
N ASP A 259 0.02 -6.66 1.82
CA ASP A 259 -0.15 -6.80 0.37
C ASP A 259 0.37 -5.56 -0.38
N GLU A 260 0.24 -4.36 0.20
CA GLU A 260 0.61 -3.10 -0.44
C GLU A 260 2.12 -2.80 -0.33
N LEU A 261 2.74 -3.20 0.78
CA LEU A 261 4.14 -2.96 1.05
C LEU A 261 4.81 -4.24 1.57
N HIS A 262 5.83 -4.69 0.86
CA HIS A 262 6.67 -5.81 1.29
C HIS A 262 7.69 -5.30 2.33
N VAL A 263 7.23 -4.91 3.51
CA VAL A 263 8.05 -4.34 4.59
C VAL A 263 9.27 -5.23 4.91
N GLY A 264 9.15 -6.56 4.74
CA GLY A 264 10.28 -7.50 4.93
C GLY A 264 11.21 -7.69 3.73
N THR A 265 10.91 -7.12 2.56
CA THR A 265 11.64 -7.36 1.29
C THR A 265 12.20 -6.09 0.66
N VAL A 266 11.86 -4.91 1.19
CA VAL A 266 12.58 -3.67 0.88
C VAL A 266 13.92 -3.71 1.60
N VAL A 267 15.02 -3.66 0.84
CA VAL A 267 16.40 -3.64 1.38
C VAL A 267 16.48 -2.68 2.56
N ALA A 268 16.73 -3.26 3.75
CA ALA A 268 16.82 -2.61 5.06
C ALA A 268 15.80 -1.46 5.26
N PRO A 269 14.57 -1.73 5.75
CA PRO A 269 13.54 -0.73 6.01
C PRO A 269 14.07 0.48 6.78
N ASN A 270 14.96 0.23 7.74
CA ASN A 270 15.67 1.23 8.54
C ASN A 270 16.51 2.19 7.68
N LEU A 271 17.17 1.72 6.61
CA LEU A 271 17.96 2.60 5.71
C LEU A 271 17.06 3.57 4.93
N ARG A 272 15.80 3.18 4.65
CA ARG A 272 14.80 4.05 4.02
C ARG A 272 13.96 4.86 5.02
N GLY A 273 14.26 4.74 6.32
CA GLY A 273 13.52 5.39 7.40
C GLY A 273 12.08 4.89 7.52
N LEU A 274 11.82 3.65 7.11
CA LEU A 274 10.53 2.99 7.28
C LEU A 274 10.57 2.18 8.57
N GLY A 275 9.49 2.20 9.36
CA GLY A 275 9.46 1.49 10.64
C GLY A 275 8.08 1.50 11.29
N GLU A 276 8.07 1.40 12.62
CA GLU A 276 6.87 1.32 13.46
C GLU A 276 6.14 2.66 13.66
N HIS A 277 6.18 3.52 12.63
CA HIS A 277 5.63 4.87 12.66
C HIS A 277 4.91 5.19 11.35
N GLY A 278 3.95 6.13 11.40
CA GLY A 278 3.25 6.63 10.23
C GLY A 278 3.98 7.75 9.46
N PHE A 279 5.16 8.19 9.91
CA PHE A 279 5.82 9.36 9.32
C PHE A 279 6.05 9.24 7.81
N CYS A 280 5.78 10.33 7.10
CA CYS A 280 5.86 10.46 5.65
C CYS A 280 7.24 10.14 5.11
N ARG A 281 7.30 9.31 4.07
CA ARG A 281 8.55 8.90 3.41
C ARG A 281 8.38 8.90 1.90
N ASN A 282 9.50 8.87 1.19
CA ASN A 282 9.50 8.65 -0.25
C ASN A 282 10.47 7.51 -0.60
N PRO A 283 10.11 6.27 -0.25
CA PRO A 283 11.02 5.13 -0.39
C PRO A 283 11.22 4.67 -1.83
N ASP A 284 10.36 5.09 -2.75
CA ASP A 284 10.31 4.70 -4.16
C ASP A 284 10.76 5.81 -5.13
N GLY A 285 11.09 7.00 -4.61
CA GLY A 285 11.58 8.11 -5.43
C GLY A 285 10.51 8.80 -6.25
N ASP A 286 9.26 8.75 -5.78
CA ASP A 286 8.12 9.47 -6.35
C ASP A 286 8.29 11.00 -6.22
N GLN A 287 7.28 11.79 -6.62
CA GLN A 287 7.40 13.25 -6.70
C GLN A 287 7.66 13.94 -5.34
N LYS A 288 7.09 13.43 -4.24
CA LYS A 288 7.25 13.97 -2.89
C LYS A 288 6.89 12.93 -1.81
N PRO A 289 7.19 13.18 -0.52
CA PRO A 289 6.83 12.26 0.57
C PRO A 289 5.34 11.91 0.59
N TRP A 290 5.04 10.64 0.85
CA TRP A 290 3.70 10.07 0.91
C TRP A 290 3.61 9.04 2.04
N CYS A 291 2.41 8.55 2.31
CA CYS A 291 2.15 7.47 3.25
C CYS A 291 0.86 6.71 2.88
N TYR A 292 0.66 5.53 3.45
CA TYR A 292 -0.61 4.82 3.36
C TYR A 292 -1.65 5.40 4.32
N THR A 293 -2.92 5.33 3.94
CA THR A 293 -4.06 5.78 4.72
C THR A 293 -5.18 4.75 4.66
N VAL A 294 -6.11 4.79 5.62
CA VAL A 294 -7.37 4.03 5.51
C VAL A 294 -8.45 5.00 5.03
N ASN A 295 -9.11 4.67 3.92
CA ASN A 295 -10.17 5.48 3.36
C ASN A 295 -11.34 4.59 2.89
N ASP A 296 -12.56 4.90 3.31
CA ASP A 296 -13.76 4.05 3.14
C ASP A 296 -13.51 2.57 3.44
N SER A 297 -12.87 2.28 4.58
CA SER A 297 -12.58 0.91 5.00
C SER A 297 -11.72 0.14 3.99
N ALA A 298 -10.84 0.82 3.25
CA ALA A 298 -9.85 0.21 2.37
C ALA A 298 -8.50 0.92 2.51
N ILE A 299 -7.42 0.20 2.24
CA ILE A 299 -6.08 0.80 2.17
C ILE A 299 -6.00 1.69 0.93
N SER A 300 -5.57 2.92 1.13
CA SER A 300 -5.20 3.88 0.11
C SER A 300 -3.84 4.48 0.46
N TRP A 301 -3.39 5.45 -0.30
CA TRP A 301 -2.24 6.28 0.01
C TRP A 301 -2.48 7.69 -0.47
N GLU A 302 -1.71 8.62 0.09
CA GLU A 302 -1.77 10.00 -0.31
C GLU A 302 -0.43 10.69 -0.05
N TYR A 303 -0.17 11.76 -0.80
CA TYR A 303 0.97 12.60 -0.51
C TYR A 303 0.82 13.35 0.81
N CYS A 304 1.95 13.55 1.45
CA CYS A 304 2.02 14.24 2.72
C CYS A 304 2.02 15.76 2.59
N ASP A 305 1.54 16.43 3.63
CA ASP A 305 1.62 17.88 3.76
C ASP A 305 2.98 18.31 4.30
N VAL A 306 4.04 17.96 3.57
CA VAL A 306 5.41 18.39 3.86
C VAL A 306 5.79 19.47 2.86
N PRO A 307 6.23 20.67 3.27
CA PRO A 307 6.68 21.70 2.36
C PRO A 307 8.06 21.40 1.77
N THR A 308 8.36 21.97 0.60
CA THR A 308 9.72 21.97 0.03
C THR A 308 10.61 22.97 0.73
N CYS A 309 11.88 22.64 0.99
CA CYS A 309 12.84 23.57 1.60
C CYS A 309 13.22 24.76 0.70
N VAL A 310 12.87 24.70 -0.58
CA VAL A 310 13.04 25.82 -1.52
C VAL A 310 11.89 26.80 -1.28
N LYS A 311 12.21 28.04 -0.90
CA LYS A 311 11.21 29.11 -0.80
C LYS A 311 10.59 29.33 -2.18
N PRO A 312 9.26 29.42 -2.33
CA PRO A 312 8.67 29.73 -3.61
C PRO A 312 9.17 31.11 -4.08
N SER A 313 9.92 31.15 -5.18
CA SER A 313 10.08 32.40 -5.92
C SER A 313 8.69 32.78 -6.43
N SER A 314 8.33 34.03 -6.19
CA SER A 314 7.03 34.60 -6.50
C SER A 314 6.67 34.46 -7.98
N PHE A 315 5.95 33.40 -8.35
CA PHE A 315 5.15 33.39 -9.58
C PHE A 315 3.71 33.71 -9.21
N SER A 316 3.38 34.98 -9.41
CA SER A 316 2.04 35.53 -9.25
C SER A 316 1.04 34.76 -10.13
N PRO A 317 -0.06 34.19 -9.60
CA PRO A 317 -1.09 33.59 -10.43
C PRO A 317 -1.96 34.72 -11.02
N ARG A 318 -1.83 34.99 -12.32
CA ARG A 318 -2.87 35.73 -13.06
C ARG A 318 -4.17 34.92 -13.00
N THR A 319 -5.08 35.37 -12.16
CA THR A 319 -6.43 34.84 -12.05
C THR A 319 -7.27 35.45 -13.18
N SER A 320 -7.80 34.62 -14.07
CA SER A 320 -8.93 35.00 -14.94
C SER A 320 -10.13 34.16 -14.52
N PRO A 321 -11.29 34.76 -14.18
CA PRO A 321 -12.45 34.03 -13.73
C PRO A 321 -13.28 33.62 -14.95
N PHE A 322 -13.23 32.35 -15.35
CA PHE A 322 -14.31 31.74 -16.12
C PHE A 322 -15.19 30.92 -15.18
N ARG A 323 -16.35 31.49 -14.88
CA ARG A 323 -17.45 30.86 -14.16
C ARG A 323 -18.15 29.89 -15.11
N VAL A 324 -18.06 28.59 -14.87
CA VAL A 324 -18.98 27.61 -15.45
C VAL A 324 -19.63 26.86 -14.31
N SER A 325 -20.86 27.27 -14.02
CA SER A 325 -21.84 26.50 -13.26
C SER A 325 -22.69 25.74 -14.27
N THR A 326 -22.84 24.41 -14.10
CA THR A 326 -24.15 23.74 -14.14
C THR A 326 -23.98 22.24 -13.83
N THR A 327 -24.53 21.84 -12.69
CA THR A 327 -25.37 20.66 -12.45
C THR A 327 -25.38 19.54 -13.50
N VAL A 328 -24.88 18.35 -13.13
CA VAL A 328 -25.23 17.09 -13.79
C VAL A 328 -25.98 16.21 -12.80
N LYS A 329 -27.27 15.97 -13.08
CA LYS A 329 -28.11 15.01 -12.37
C LYS A 329 -27.61 13.58 -12.63
N LYS A 330 -27.53 12.81 -11.54
CA LYS A 330 -27.24 11.37 -11.51
C LYS A 330 -28.36 10.60 -12.22
N PRO A 331 -28.10 9.79 -13.28
CA PRO A 331 -29.07 8.81 -13.73
C PRO A 331 -28.98 7.58 -12.81
N THR A 332 -30.07 7.29 -12.14
CA THR A 332 -30.32 6.01 -11.47
C THR A 332 -30.73 5.01 -12.54
N SER A 333 -29.93 3.96 -12.74
CA SER A 333 -30.30 2.80 -13.57
C SER A 333 -29.80 1.53 -12.89
N THR A 334 -30.73 0.90 -12.18
CA THR A 334 -30.60 -0.40 -11.53
C THR A 334 -30.70 -1.52 -12.57
N THR A 335 -29.57 -2.07 -12.99
CA THR A 335 -29.48 -3.43 -13.52
C THR A 335 -28.23 -4.09 -12.96
N LYS A 336 -28.42 -5.07 -12.08
CA LYS A 336 -27.37 -5.93 -11.51
C LYS A 336 -26.70 -6.71 -12.64
N THR A 337 -25.68 -6.12 -13.25
CA THR A 337 -24.84 -6.75 -14.28
C THR A 337 -23.73 -7.50 -13.56
N LYS A 338 -23.50 -8.77 -13.92
CA LYS A 338 -22.44 -9.62 -13.35
C LYS A 338 -21.12 -8.85 -13.28
N SER A 339 -20.41 -8.93 -12.15
CA SER A 339 -19.14 -8.24 -11.95
C SER A 339 -18.14 -8.57 -13.07
N PRO A 340 -17.45 -7.57 -13.64
CA PRO A 340 -16.53 -7.78 -14.75
C PRO A 340 -15.31 -8.61 -14.30
N THR A 341 -14.93 -9.62 -15.08
CA THR A 341 -13.84 -10.55 -14.73
C THR A 341 -12.44 -10.07 -15.13
N CYS A 342 -12.36 -8.92 -15.80
CA CYS A 342 -11.16 -8.26 -16.32
C CYS A 342 -11.22 -6.74 -16.02
N GLY A 343 -10.11 -6.02 -16.24
CA GLY A 343 -10.05 -4.56 -16.18
C GLY A 343 -10.21 -3.96 -14.77
N MET A 344 -10.37 -4.81 -13.75
CA MET A 344 -10.45 -4.41 -12.35
C MET A 344 -9.04 -4.26 -11.77
N LYS A 345 -8.76 -3.09 -11.19
CA LYS A 345 -7.54 -2.78 -10.46
C LYS A 345 -7.83 -2.33 -9.03
N HIS A 346 -6.82 -2.40 -8.17
CA HIS A 346 -6.86 -1.68 -6.88
C HIS A 346 -6.95 -0.18 -7.18
N LYS A 347 -8.00 0.47 -6.66
CA LYS A 347 -8.23 1.89 -6.93
C LYS A 347 -7.23 2.73 -6.12
N LYS A 348 -6.40 3.51 -6.81
CA LYS A 348 -5.67 4.64 -6.23
C LYS A 348 -6.70 5.70 -5.85
N ARG A 349 -7.06 5.80 -4.57
CA ARG A 349 -8.06 6.76 -4.10
C ARG A 349 -7.37 8.04 -3.61
N LEU A 350 -7.06 8.92 -4.56
CA LEU A 350 -6.64 10.28 -4.27
C LEU A 350 -7.86 11.08 -3.77
N THR A 351 -7.85 11.52 -2.51
CA THR A 351 -8.91 12.31 -1.87
C THR A 351 -8.86 13.80 -2.20
N LEU A 352 -8.11 14.19 -3.23
CA LEU A 352 -8.09 15.56 -3.72
C LEU A 352 -8.77 15.66 -5.09
N PRO A 353 -9.84 16.46 -5.24
CA PRO A 353 -10.23 17.00 -6.53
C PRO A 353 -9.27 18.14 -6.90
N ARG A 354 -7.98 17.82 -7.05
CA ARG A 354 -7.03 18.66 -7.77
C ARG A 354 -6.64 17.91 -9.04
N GLY A 355 -7.38 18.19 -10.11
CA GLY A 355 -6.92 17.92 -11.46
C GLY A 355 -5.64 18.72 -11.72
N ARG A 356 -4.48 18.13 -11.40
CA ARG A 356 -3.15 18.63 -11.80
C ARG A 356 -1.96 17.72 -11.42
N ILE A 357 -2.15 16.41 -11.25
CA ILE A 357 -0.98 15.51 -11.24
C ILE A 357 -0.72 15.12 -12.70
N LEU A 358 0.08 15.93 -13.36
CA LEU A 358 0.57 15.79 -14.74
C LEU A 358 2.09 15.63 -14.61
N GLY A 359 2.68 14.55 -15.15
CA GLY A 359 4.14 14.32 -15.09
C GLY A 359 4.64 12.92 -14.74
N GLY A 360 3.79 11.89 -14.72
CA GLY A 360 4.16 10.54 -14.31
C GLY A 360 4.42 10.41 -12.80
N SER A 361 3.92 9.35 -12.17
CA SER A 361 4.13 9.03 -10.76
C SER A 361 4.47 7.56 -10.61
N SER A 362 5.12 7.21 -9.49
CA SER A 362 5.28 5.81 -9.11
C SER A 362 3.91 5.15 -9.00
N ALA A 363 3.75 3.97 -9.62
CA ALA A 363 2.52 3.20 -9.54
C ALA A 363 2.51 2.41 -8.22
N LEU A 364 1.35 2.18 -7.62
CA LEU A 364 1.30 1.24 -6.50
C LEU A 364 1.49 -0.20 -6.98
N PRO A 365 2.12 -1.08 -6.16
CA PRO A 365 2.01 -2.52 -6.33
C PRO A 365 0.54 -2.94 -6.53
N GLY A 366 0.24 -3.67 -7.61
CA GLY A 366 -1.10 -4.17 -7.91
C GLY A 366 -2.10 -3.13 -8.47
N SER A 367 -1.71 -1.87 -8.65
CA SER A 367 -2.57 -0.86 -9.32
C SER A 367 -2.71 -1.08 -10.81
N HIS A 368 -1.77 -1.78 -11.45
CA HIS A 368 -1.86 -2.22 -12.86
C HIS A 368 -1.60 -3.73 -12.95
N PRO A 369 -2.56 -4.56 -12.50
CA PRO A 369 -2.33 -6.00 -12.33
C PRO A 369 -2.22 -6.77 -13.64
N TRP A 370 -2.45 -6.11 -14.78
CA TRP A 370 -2.28 -6.66 -16.12
C TRP A 370 -0.87 -6.49 -16.68
N MET A 371 0.02 -5.76 -16.00
CA MET A 371 1.36 -5.52 -16.51
C MET A 371 2.16 -6.81 -16.64
N ALA A 372 2.76 -6.98 -17.81
CA ALA A 372 3.72 -8.03 -18.10
C ALA A 372 5.10 -7.42 -18.37
N ALA A 373 6.09 -7.82 -17.58
CA ALA A 373 7.48 -7.52 -17.83
C ALA A 373 8.07 -8.60 -18.74
N ILE A 374 8.49 -8.24 -19.95
CA ILE A 374 8.99 -9.18 -20.95
C ILE A 374 10.49 -8.95 -21.11
N TYR A 375 11.27 -9.93 -20.66
CA TYR A 375 12.72 -9.96 -20.80
C TYR A 375 13.08 -10.77 -22.05
N ILE A 376 13.92 -10.19 -22.89
CA ILE A 376 14.31 -10.73 -24.19
C ILE A 376 15.84 -10.84 -24.22
N GLY A 377 16.35 -12.07 -24.16
CA GLY A 377 17.79 -12.30 -24.12
C GLY A 377 18.45 -11.74 -22.86
N LYS A 378 19.59 -11.06 -23.01
CA LYS A 378 20.40 -10.54 -21.88
C LYS A 378 20.14 -9.07 -21.55
N SER A 379 19.70 -8.27 -22.52
CA SER A 379 19.66 -6.81 -22.42
C SER A 379 18.31 -6.20 -22.75
N ASP A 380 17.49 -6.88 -23.58
CA ASP A 380 16.34 -6.24 -24.18
C ASP A 380 15.09 -6.44 -23.32
N PHE A 381 14.25 -5.42 -23.29
CA PHE A 381 13.09 -5.37 -22.41
C PHE A 381 11.91 -4.68 -23.09
N CYS A 382 10.73 -5.27 -22.92
CA CYS A 382 9.46 -4.67 -23.30
C CYS A 382 8.39 -4.87 -22.22
N GLY A 383 7.41 -3.97 -22.23
CA GLY A 383 6.14 -4.13 -21.53
C GLY A 383 5.17 -5.00 -22.32
N GLY A 384 4.11 -5.42 -21.63
CA GLY A 384 3.00 -6.17 -22.22
C GLY A 384 1.78 -6.08 -21.32
N SER A 385 0.65 -6.54 -21.85
CA SER A 385 -0.63 -6.57 -21.15
C SER A 385 -1.22 -7.97 -21.15
N LEU A 386 -1.49 -8.51 -19.95
CA LEU A 386 -2.25 -9.73 -19.78
C LEU A 386 -3.71 -9.48 -20.19
N ILE A 387 -4.19 -10.16 -21.22
CA ILE A 387 -5.56 -10.00 -21.75
C ILE A 387 -6.46 -11.21 -21.44
N SER A 388 -5.85 -12.35 -21.14
CA SER A 388 -6.52 -13.53 -20.59
C SER A 388 -5.52 -14.39 -19.81
N SER A 389 -5.96 -15.49 -19.19
CA SER A 389 -5.08 -16.30 -18.32
C SER A 389 -3.85 -16.88 -19.02
N CYS A 390 -3.86 -17.08 -20.34
CA CYS A 390 -2.72 -17.66 -21.08
C CYS A 390 -2.14 -16.71 -22.13
N TRP A 391 -2.68 -15.49 -22.28
CA TRP A 391 -2.38 -14.63 -23.42
C TRP A 391 -2.01 -13.24 -22.98
N ILE A 392 -0.88 -12.78 -23.52
CA ILE A 392 -0.37 -11.42 -23.40
C ILE A 392 -0.36 -10.79 -24.77
N VAL A 393 -0.62 -9.49 -24.81
CA VAL A 393 -0.40 -8.66 -25.99
C VAL A 393 0.74 -7.68 -25.71
N SER A 394 1.59 -7.45 -26.71
CA SER A 394 2.72 -6.52 -26.66
C SER A 394 2.94 -5.93 -28.06
N ALA A 395 4.00 -5.15 -28.23
CA ALA A 395 4.41 -4.61 -29.53
C ALA A 395 5.27 -5.65 -30.28
N ALA A 396 5.05 -5.78 -31.59
CA ALA A 396 5.78 -6.70 -32.43
C ALA A 396 7.23 -6.27 -32.67
N HIS A 397 7.52 -4.95 -32.68
CA HIS A 397 8.86 -4.42 -32.87
C HIS A 397 9.86 -4.90 -31.79
N CYS A 398 9.36 -5.29 -30.61
CA CYS A 398 10.16 -5.88 -29.54
C CYS A 398 10.84 -7.21 -29.95
N PHE A 399 10.33 -7.89 -30.98
CA PHE A 399 10.75 -9.23 -31.37
C PHE A 399 11.36 -9.29 -32.78
N LEU A 400 11.76 -8.14 -33.35
CA LEU A 400 12.35 -8.04 -34.69
C LEU A 400 13.63 -8.86 -34.86
N SER A 401 14.40 -9.06 -33.78
CA SER A 401 15.60 -9.88 -33.75
C SER A 401 15.32 -11.39 -33.84
N ASN A 402 14.04 -11.79 -33.91
CA ASN A 402 13.58 -13.18 -33.90
C ASN A 402 14.22 -14.01 -32.77
N PRO A 403 14.07 -13.58 -31.50
CA PRO A 403 14.68 -14.25 -30.36
C PRO A 403 14.13 -15.68 -30.20
N LEU A 404 15.00 -16.60 -29.76
CA LEU A 404 14.57 -17.96 -29.44
C LEU A 404 13.56 -17.92 -28.28
N LYS A 405 12.55 -18.79 -28.32
CA LYS A 405 11.54 -18.87 -27.24
C LYS A 405 12.16 -19.11 -25.86
N SER A 406 13.28 -19.84 -25.79
CA SER A 406 14.06 -20.09 -24.56
C SER A 406 14.75 -18.84 -23.99
N GLN A 407 14.92 -17.78 -24.80
CA GLN A 407 15.47 -16.50 -24.37
C GLN A 407 14.38 -15.53 -23.89
N LEU A 408 13.11 -15.92 -23.99
CA LEU A 408 11.98 -15.09 -23.60
C LEU A 408 11.49 -15.47 -22.22
N ARG A 409 11.37 -14.47 -21.36
CA ARG A 409 10.84 -14.64 -20.01
C ARG A 409 9.82 -13.57 -19.71
N VAL A 410 8.61 -14.00 -19.35
CA VAL A 410 7.54 -13.11 -18.91
C VAL A 410 7.46 -13.14 -17.39
N VAL A 411 7.36 -11.97 -16.76
CA VAL A 411 7.06 -11.85 -15.33
C VAL A 411 5.77 -11.06 -15.13
N LEU A 412 4.81 -11.68 -14.44
CA LEU A 412 3.54 -11.06 -14.07
C LEU A 412 3.56 -10.65 -12.60
N GLY A 413 2.89 -9.54 -12.29
CA GLY A 413 2.82 -9.00 -10.94
C GLY A 413 4.14 -8.41 -10.45
N GLN A 414 5.08 -8.08 -11.34
CA GLN A 414 6.33 -7.41 -10.98
C GLN A 414 6.05 -5.94 -10.63
N HIS A 415 6.78 -5.37 -9.66
CA HIS A 415 6.72 -3.94 -9.37
C HIS A 415 8.08 -3.26 -9.57
N PHE A 416 9.15 -3.80 -8.96
CA PHE A 416 10.52 -3.32 -9.18
C PHE A 416 11.17 -4.02 -10.37
N PHE A 417 11.91 -3.27 -11.19
CA PHE A 417 12.64 -3.81 -12.34
C PHE A 417 13.82 -4.70 -11.91
N ASN A 418 13.99 -5.85 -12.58
CA ASN A 418 15.17 -6.73 -12.52
C ASN A 418 15.70 -7.12 -11.12
N ASN A 419 14.84 -7.15 -10.10
CA ASN A 419 15.19 -7.72 -8.80
C ASN A 419 14.79 -9.21 -8.75
N THR A 420 15.52 -10.06 -9.46
CA THR A 420 15.36 -11.52 -9.42
C THR A 420 15.88 -12.16 -8.14
N LYS A 421 16.67 -11.43 -7.32
CA LYS A 421 17.10 -11.91 -5.99
C LYS A 421 15.97 -12.01 -4.99
N PHE A 422 14.85 -11.33 -5.25
CA PHE A 422 13.65 -11.40 -4.43
C PHE A 422 12.43 -11.34 -5.36
N LEU A 423 12.05 -12.49 -5.93
CA LEU A 423 10.66 -12.65 -6.37
C LEU A 423 9.80 -12.25 -5.18
N SER A 424 9.13 -11.11 -5.27
CA SER A 424 8.09 -10.78 -4.31
C SER A 424 7.08 -11.93 -4.33
N ASN A 425 6.50 -12.30 -3.17
CA ASN A 425 5.67 -13.50 -3.04
C ASN A 425 4.51 -13.56 -4.05
N HIS A 426 4.14 -12.43 -4.67
CA HIS A 426 3.13 -12.30 -5.71
C HIS A 426 3.62 -12.35 -7.17
N SER A 427 4.91 -12.14 -7.45
CA SER A 427 5.43 -12.17 -8.81
C SER A 427 5.57 -13.60 -9.33
N ARG A 428 5.27 -13.83 -10.61
CA ARG A 428 5.33 -15.18 -11.21
C ARG A 428 6.00 -15.11 -12.58
N ILE A 429 6.97 -15.99 -12.77
CA ILE A 429 7.71 -16.14 -14.02
C ILE A 429 7.00 -17.17 -14.90
N PHE A 430 6.86 -16.88 -16.18
CA PHE A 430 6.30 -17.77 -17.19
C PHE A 430 7.22 -17.86 -18.42
N GLU A 431 7.34 -19.06 -18.97
CA GLU A 431 7.95 -19.31 -20.27
C GLU A 431 6.96 -19.01 -21.40
N VAL A 432 7.50 -18.73 -22.59
CA VAL A 432 6.71 -18.47 -23.80
C VAL A 432 6.53 -19.77 -24.60
N GLU A 433 5.28 -20.16 -24.86
CA GLU A 433 4.92 -21.29 -25.73
C GLU A 433 4.97 -20.86 -27.20
N ASP A 434 4.42 -19.70 -27.52
CA ASP A 434 4.33 -19.22 -28.90
C ASP A 434 4.27 -17.70 -29.02
N LEU A 435 4.75 -17.20 -30.16
CA LEU A 435 4.68 -15.81 -30.57
C LEU A 435 3.91 -15.72 -31.89
N ILE A 436 2.84 -14.93 -31.92
CA ILE A 436 1.93 -14.85 -33.06
C ILE A 436 1.85 -13.40 -33.52
N LEU A 437 2.42 -13.12 -34.69
CA LEU A 437 2.39 -11.83 -35.35
C LEU A 437 1.29 -11.79 -36.43
N PRO A 438 0.66 -10.63 -36.69
CA PRO A 438 -0.22 -10.45 -37.85
C PRO A 438 0.51 -10.71 -39.16
N LYS A 439 -0.18 -11.27 -40.16
CA LYS A 439 0.40 -11.51 -41.49
C LYS A 439 0.87 -10.24 -42.20
N HIS A 440 0.25 -9.11 -41.89
CA HIS A 440 0.55 -7.82 -42.50
C HIS A 440 1.70 -7.07 -41.79
N PHE A 441 2.18 -7.57 -40.65
CA PHE A 441 3.36 -7.01 -40.00
C PHE A 441 4.61 -7.29 -40.84
N SER A 442 5.45 -6.27 -41.01
CA SER A 442 6.68 -6.37 -41.79
C SER A 442 7.85 -5.73 -41.05
N VAL A 443 8.98 -6.42 -41.02
CA VAL A 443 10.23 -5.91 -40.42
C VAL A 443 10.75 -4.65 -41.13
N PHE A 444 10.35 -4.42 -42.38
CA PHE A 444 10.71 -3.25 -43.16
C PHE A 444 9.88 -2.01 -42.80
N ASN A 445 8.72 -2.19 -42.17
CA ASN A 445 7.85 -1.13 -41.67
C ASN A 445 7.37 -1.49 -40.25
N PRO A 446 8.27 -1.52 -39.26
CA PRO A 446 8.03 -2.13 -37.96
C PRO A 446 7.00 -1.39 -37.09
N THR A 447 6.58 -0.19 -37.50
CA THR A 447 5.53 0.60 -36.84
C THR A 447 4.12 0.23 -37.31
N LEU A 448 3.97 -0.38 -38.49
CA LEU A 448 2.67 -0.74 -39.04
C LEU A 448 2.26 -2.14 -38.58
N HIS A 449 1.02 -2.28 -38.12
CA HIS A 449 0.52 -3.52 -37.51
C HIS A 449 1.41 -4.01 -36.36
N ASP A 450 1.95 -3.07 -35.58
CA ASP A 450 2.87 -3.31 -34.48
C ASP A 450 2.15 -3.88 -33.24
N ILE A 451 1.80 -5.15 -33.32
CA ILE A 451 1.12 -5.92 -32.28
C ILE A 451 1.55 -7.39 -32.36
N VAL A 452 1.77 -8.02 -31.21
CA VAL A 452 2.07 -9.45 -31.10
C VAL A 452 1.24 -10.08 -29.99
N LEU A 453 0.79 -11.32 -30.22
CA LEU A 453 0.22 -12.17 -29.18
C LEU A 453 1.25 -13.17 -28.68
N ILE A 454 1.43 -13.20 -27.37
CA ILE A 454 2.35 -14.08 -26.68
C ILE A 454 1.52 -15.11 -25.93
N LYS A 455 1.69 -16.39 -26.29
CA LYS A 455 1.05 -17.50 -25.59
C LYS A 455 1.99 -17.99 -24.49
N LEU A 456 1.50 -17.97 -23.25
CA LEU A 456 2.25 -18.46 -22.10
C LEU A 456 2.19 -19.98 -22.04
N LYS A 457 3.35 -20.60 -21.72
CA LYS A 457 3.41 -22.02 -21.41
C LYS A 457 2.69 -22.28 -20.08
N LYS A 458 1.87 -23.33 -20.06
CA LYS A 458 1.16 -23.76 -18.86
C LYS A 458 2.13 -24.30 -17.80
N GLN A 459 1.94 -23.91 -16.56
CA GLN A 459 2.62 -24.50 -15.40
C GLN A 459 1.67 -25.51 -14.77
N ASP A 460 2.11 -26.76 -14.63
CA ASP A 460 1.29 -27.87 -14.10
C ASP A 460 -0.06 -28.03 -14.81
N GLY A 461 -0.05 -27.86 -16.14
CA GLY A 461 -1.27 -27.93 -16.97
C GLY A 461 -2.25 -26.77 -16.81
N ARG A 462 -1.92 -25.74 -16.02
CA ARG A 462 -2.78 -24.58 -15.77
C ARG A 462 -2.14 -23.29 -16.28
N CYS A 463 -2.98 -22.39 -16.75
CA CYS A 463 -2.58 -21.02 -17.07
C CYS A 463 -2.54 -20.15 -15.81
N VAL A 464 -2.20 -18.87 -15.97
CA VAL A 464 -2.01 -17.90 -14.89
C VAL A 464 -3.22 -17.87 -13.95
N ARG A 465 -2.96 -18.06 -12.64
CA ARG A 465 -3.96 -17.90 -11.59
C ARG A 465 -4.13 -16.42 -11.26
N LYS A 466 -5.37 -15.96 -11.17
CA LYS A 466 -5.67 -14.58 -10.78
C LYS A 466 -5.25 -14.33 -9.33
N SER A 467 -4.67 -13.17 -9.08
CA SER A 467 -4.34 -12.65 -7.75
C SER A 467 -4.69 -11.16 -7.67
N PRO A 468 -4.54 -10.48 -6.52
CA PRO A 468 -4.59 -9.02 -6.44
C PRO A 468 -3.63 -8.32 -7.42
N PHE A 469 -2.46 -8.92 -7.68
CA PHE A 469 -1.38 -8.35 -8.49
C PHE A 469 -1.35 -8.85 -9.94
N ILE A 470 -2.13 -9.90 -10.25
CA ILE A 470 -2.15 -10.53 -11.57
C ILE A 470 -3.61 -10.69 -12.02
N ARG A 471 -4.06 -9.81 -12.90
CA ARG A 471 -5.43 -9.82 -13.46
C ARG A 471 -5.41 -9.30 -14.90
N PRO A 472 -6.24 -9.87 -15.79
CA PRO A 472 -6.27 -9.41 -17.16
C PRO A 472 -6.94 -8.03 -17.29
N ILE A 473 -6.45 -7.19 -18.21
CA ILE A 473 -7.16 -5.99 -18.68
C ILE A 473 -8.29 -6.40 -19.64
N CYS A 474 -9.37 -5.63 -19.69
CA CYS A 474 -10.42 -5.92 -20.67
C CYS A 474 -10.00 -5.51 -22.07
N LEU A 475 -10.35 -6.32 -23.06
CA LEU A 475 -10.28 -5.91 -24.46
C LEU A 475 -11.49 -5.02 -24.79
N PRO A 476 -11.32 -3.97 -25.59
CA PRO A 476 -12.43 -3.12 -26.02
C PRO A 476 -13.38 -3.88 -26.95
N GLU A 477 -14.63 -3.45 -26.98
CA GLU A 477 -15.60 -3.89 -27.99
C GLU A 477 -15.26 -3.25 -29.35
N LYS A 478 -15.68 -3.89 -30.45
CA LYS A 478 -15.34 -3.47 -31.83
C LYS A 478 -15.75 -2.01 -32.16
N ASN A 479 -16.80 -1.52 -31.52
CA ASN A 479 -17.31 -0.16 -31.72
C ASN A 479 -17.02 0.75 -30.53
N MET A 480 -16.19 0.33 -29.58
CA MET A 480 -15.84 1.12 -28.42
C MET A 480 -14.95 2.29 -28.84
N GLN A 481 -15.44 3.50 -28.59
CA GLN A 481 -14.69 4.73 -28.84
C GLN A 481 -14.66 5.56 -27.56
N PHE A 482 -13.51 6.17 -27.30
CA PHE A 482 -13.35 7.19 -26.29
C PHE A 482 -13.24 8.54 -27.02
N PRO A 483 -13.87 9.61 -26.49
CA PRO A 483 -13.85 10.90 -27.17
C PRO A 483 -12.46 11.50 -27.22
N ASP A 484 -12.23 12.42 -28.14
CA ASP A 484 -11.00 13.19 -28.19
C ASP A 484 -10.78 13.96 -26.88
N GLY A 485 -9.52 14.05 -26.45
CA GLY A 485 -9.15 14.68 -25.18
C GLY A 485 -9.47 13.84 -23.94
N TYR A 486 -10.03 12.63 -24.09
CA TYR A 486 -10.31 11.72 -22.98
C TYR A 486 -9.03 11.32 -22.26
N CYS A 487 -9.07 11.27 -20.94
CA CYS A 487 -7.93 10.90 -20.11
C CYS A 487 -7.82 9.37 -20.02
N CYS A 488 -6.69 8.84 -20.48
CA CYS A 488 -6.29 7.45 -20.31
C CYS A 488 -5.00 7.38 -19.49
N THR A 489 -4.64 6.17 -19.06
CA THR A 489 -3.45 5.93 -18.25
C THR A 489 -2.48 5.04 -19.02
N ILE A 490 -1.21 5.42 -19.05
CA ILE A 490 -0.11 4.57 -19.48
C ILE A 490 0.67 4.08 -18.26
N SER A 491 1.28 2.91 -18.36
CA SER A 491 2.09 2.34 -17.28
C SER A 491 3.23 1.49 -17.84
N GLY A 492 4.39 1.54 -17.19
CA GLY A 492 5.57 0.78 -17.60
C GLY A 492 6.80 1.07 -16.73
N TRP A 493 7.94 0.45 -17.07
CA TRP A 493 9.20 0.52 -16.31
C TRP A 493 10.26 1.36 -17.01
N GLY A 494 9.89 2.04 -18.10
CA GLY A 494 10.77 2.79 -18.96
C GLY A 494 11.55 3.87 -18.21
N TYR A 495 12.58 4.37 -18.90
CA TYR A 495 13.43 5.42 -18.35
C TYR A 495 12.62 6.68 -18.08
N THR A 496 12.79 7.28 -16.91
CA THR A 496 12.11 8.55 -16.57
C THR A 496 12.66 9.75 -17.33
N GLN A 497 13.79 9.58 -18.04
CA GLN A 497 14.44 10.57 -18.91
C GLN A 497 15.24 9.85 -20.02
N GLU A 498 15.42 10.50 -21.17
CA GLU A 498 16.04 9.98 -22.42
C GLU A 498 17.50 9.46 -22.27
N LYS A 499 18.10 9.50 -21.07
CA LYS A 499 19.48 9.06 -20.75
C LYS A 499 19.67 8.46 -19.34
N ALA A 500 18.60 8.03 -18.66
CA ALA A 500 18.73 7.47 -17.30
C ALA A 500 19.50 6.13 -17.31
N ARG A 501 20.33 5.89 -16.28
CA ARG A 501 21.18 4.69 -16.19
C ARG A 501 20.48 3.48 -15.55
N ASP A 502 19.44 3.72 -14.74
CA ASP A 502 18.71 2.71 -13.98
C ASP A 502 17.21 2.73 -14.33
N TYR A 503 16.60 1.54 -14.39
CA TYR A 503 15.16 1.39 -14.58
C TYR A 503 14.40 1.78 -13.31
N SER A 504 13.25 2.42 -13.50
CA SER A 504 12.39 2.85 -12.40
C SER A 504 11.54 1.69 -11.85
N PRO A 505 11.03 1.76 -10.60
CA PRO A 505 9.85 0.99 -10.21
C PRO A 505 8.71 1.25 -11.21
N LEU A 506 7.72 0.37 -11.31
CA LEU A 506 6.59 0.57 -12.24
C LEU A 506 6.01 1.98 -12.09
N GLN A 507 5.99 2.74 -13.17
CA GLN A 507 5.44 4.09 -13.24
C GLN A 507 4.05 4.06 -13.88
N GLU A 508 3.27 5.11 -13.61
CA GLU A 508 2.02 5.39 -14.29
C GLU A 508 1.90 6.88 -14.65
N ALA A 509 1.25 7.19 -15.76
CA ALA A 509 0.99 8.57 -16.14
C ALA A 509 -0.38 8.71 -16.81
N ASN A 510 -1.04 9.85 -16.61
CA ASN A 510 -2.27 10.17 -17.32
C ASN A 510 -1.94 10.95 -18.60
N VAL A 511 -2.49 10.47 -19.71
CA VAL A 511 -2.35 11.07 -21.05
C VAL A 511 -3.73 11.34 -21.64
N ARG A 512 -3.81 12.32 -22.53
CA ARG A 512 -5.05 12.62 -23.24
C ARG A 512 -4.99 12.05 -24.64
N LEU A 513 -6.10 11.49 -25.10
CA LEU A 513 -6.25 11.10 -26.51
C LEU A 513 -6.21 12.34 -27.39
N ILE A 514 -5.41 12.28 -28.45
CA ILE A 514 -5.25 13.35 -29.42
C ILE A 514 -6.02 12.99 -30.69
N PRO A 515 -6.81 13.92 -31.25
CA PRO A 515 -7.52 13.68 -32.50
C PRO A 515 -6.59 13.20 -33.61
N HIS A 516 -7.03 12.21 -34.38
CA HIS A 516 -6.23 11.62 -35.46
C HIS A 516 -5.77 12.68 -36.48
N GLU A 517 -6.64 13.61 -36.84
CA GLU A 517 -6.33 14.71 -37.76
C GLU A 517 -5.26 15.65 -37.21
N THR A 518 -5.20 15.87 -35.90
CA THR A 518 -4.12 16.64 -35.27
C THR A 518 -2.80 15.90 -35.38
N CYS A 519 -2.81 14.58 -35.20
CA CYS A 519 -1.60 13.77 -35.29
C CYS A 519 -1.05 13.66 -36.73
N LYS A 520 -1.94 13.69 -37.72
CA LYS A 520 -1.60 13.67 -39.15
C LYS A 520 -1.16 15.01 -39.73
N LYS A 521 -1.13 16.07 -38.94
CA LYS A 521 -0.58 17.36 -39.39
C LYS A 521 0.90 17.16 -39.80
N PRO A 522 1.37 17.79 -40.89
CA PRO A 522 2.76 17.69 -41.33
C PRO A 522 3.77 18.06 -40.25
N GLU A 523 3.44 19.03 -39.39
CA GLU A 523 4.29 19.45 -38.28
C GLU A 523 4.44 18.38 -37.18
N VAL A 524 3.47 17.47 -37.06
CA VAL A 524 3.40 16.44 -36.00
C VAL A 524 3.97 15.12 -36.51
N TYR A 525 3.25 14.37 -37.34
CA TYR A 525 3.78 13.13 -37.96
C TYR A 525 3.38 12.93 -39.41
N GLY A 526 2.56 13.81 -40.00
CA GLY A 526 2.14 13.69 -41.40
C GLY A 526 1.52 12.32 -41.72
N ASN A 527 1.96 11.73 -42.84
CA ASN A 527 1.45 10.45 -43.33
C ASN A 527 2.03 9.22 -42.60
N HIS A 528 2.90 9.40 -41.60
CA HIS A 528 3.47 8.28 -40.84
C HIS A 528 2.47 7.68 -39.83
N VAL A 529 1.39 8.40 -39.51
CA VAL A 529 0.33 7.92 -38.61
C VAL A 529 -0.86 7.44 -39.44
N THR A 530 -1.17 6.14 -39.35
CA THR A 530 -2.28 5.50 -40.07
C THR A 530 -3.54 5.37 -39.21
N SER A 531 -4.66 4.98 -39.82
CA SER A 531 -5.95 4.76 -39.12
C SER A 531 -5.90 3.65 -38.05
N ASP A 532 -4.87 2.80 -38.10
CA ASP A 532 -4.60 1.74 -37.12
C ASP A 532 -3.78 2.21 -35.92
N MET A 533 -3.44 3.50 -35.89
CA MET A 533 -2.70 4.14 -34.82
C MET A 533 -3.58 5.16 -34.09
N ILE A 534 -3.22 5.43 -32.83
CA ILE A 534 -3.81 6.49 -32.03
C ILE A 534 -2.70 7.24 -31.32
N CYS A 535 -2.87 8.56 -31.19
CA CYS A 535 -1.91 9.42 -30.52
C CYS A 535 -2.45 9.81 -29.15
N ALA A 536 -1.59 9.83 -28.15
CA ALA A 536 -1.94 10.31 -26.83
C ALA A 536 -0.75 11.02 -26.19
N GLY A 537 -1.03 12.10 -25.47
CA GLY A 537 0.00 12.90 -24.83
C GLY A 537 -0.53 14.25 -24.38
N LEU A 538 0.24 14.93 -23.52
CA LEU A 538 -0.02 16.32 -23.12
C LEU A 538 1.26 16.91 -22.51
N ASP A 539 1.65 18.12 -22.92
CA ASP A 539 2.60 19.02 -22.26
C ASP A 539 3.64 18.33 -21.33
N CYS A 540 4.52 17.51 -21.91
CA CYS A 540 5.64 16.80 -21.26
C CYS A 540 5.37 15.41 -20.66
N VAL A 541 4.21 14.78 -20.88
CA VAL A 541 3.94 13.37 -20.49
C VAL A 541 3.89 12.46 -21.71
N ASP A 542 4.77 11.47 -21.75
CA ASP A 542 4.87 10.50 -22.85
C ASP A 542 5.47 9.16 -22.37
N ALA A 543 5.28 8.10 -23.14
CA ALA A 543 5.94 6.81 -22.91
C ALA A 543 7.41 6.89 -23.35
N CYS A 544 8.31 6.21 -22.63
CA CYS A 544 9.74 6.24 -22.90
C CYS A 544 10.31 4.88 -23.32
N GLN A 545 11.60 4.88 -23.69
CA GLN A 545 12.36 3.65 -23.90
C GLN A 545 12.18 2.69 -22.69
N GLY A 546 11.82 1.45 -22.98
CA GLY A 546 11.50 0.41 -21.98
C GLY A 546 10.00 0.26 -21.67
N ASP A 547 9.13 1.17 -22.14
CA ASP A 547 7.67 1.03 -22.04
C ASP A 547 7.02 0.36 -23.27
N SER A 548 7.80 0.13 -24.34
CA SER A 548 7.34 -0.50 -25.59
C SER A 548 6.53 -1.76 -25.34
N GLY A 549 5.35 -1.85 -25.95
CA GLY A 549 4.41 -2.95 -25.75
C GLY A 549 3.52 -2.84 -24.51
N GLY A 550 3.75 -1.85 -23.64
CA GLY A 550 2.90 -1.55 -22.49
C GLY A 550 1.51 -1.00 -22.86
N PRO A 551 0.56 -0.97 -21.91
CA PRO A 551 -0.82 -0.56 -22.15
C PRO A 551 -1.00 0.96 -22.22
N LEU A 552 -1.88 1.39 -23.14
CA LEU A 552 -2.71 2.59 -22.99
C LEU A 552 -4.10 2.14 -22.52
N ALA A 553 -4.37 2.32 -21.23
CA ALA A 553 -5.60 1.87 -20.58
C ALA A 553 -6.60 3.02 -20.41
N CYS A 554 -7.80 2.89 -20.98
CA CYS A 554 -8.89 3.85 -20.83
C CYS A 554 -10.00 3.25 -19.97
N ALA A 555 -10.43 3.97 -18.93
CA ALA A 555 -11.43 3.46 -18.00
C ALA A 555 -12.85 3.88 -18.39
N LYS A 556 -13.84 2.99 -18.25
CA LYS A 556 -15.28 3.29 -18.30
C LYS A 556 -15.91 2.80 -17.00
N GLY A 557 -16.26 3.72 -16.11
CA GLY A 557 -16.61 3.37 -14.72
C GLY A 557 -15.40 2.75 -14.01
N ASP A 558 -15.59 1.57 -13.42
CA ASP A 558 -14.56 0.86 -12.65
C ASP A 558 -13.73 -0.14 -13.48
N VAL A 559 -13.96 -0.19 -14.80
CA VAL A 559 -13.33 -1.17 -15.70
C VAL A 559 -12.35 -0.46 -16.63
N SER A 560 -11.11 -0.93 -16.64
CA SER A 560 -10.06 -0.48 -17.56
C SER A 560 -10.03 -1.35 -18.82
N PHE A 561 -10.01 -0.69 -19.97
CA PHE A 561 -9.93 -1.32 -21.29
C PHE A 561 -8.59 -1.00 -21.95
N LEU A 562 -7.97 -1.99 -22.59
CA LEU A 562 -6.75 -1.81 -23.37
C LEU A 562 -7.09 -1.15 -24.69
N TYR A 563 -6.94 0.17 -24.77
CA TYR A 563 -7.32 0.93 -25.96
C TYR A 563 -6.16 1.06 -26.96
N GLY A 564 -4.93 1.14 -26.46
CA GLY A 564 -3.72 1.19 -27.27
C GLY A 564 -2.58 0.35 -26.70
N ILE A 565 -1.58 0.08 -27.54
CA ILE A 565 -0.30 -0.55 -27.17
C ILE A 565 0.81 0.45 -27.49
N ILE A 566 1.70 0.72 -26.54
CA ILE A 566 2.84 1.64 -26.74
C ILE A 566 3.72 1.11 -27.87
N SER A 567 3.89 1.91 -28.93
CA SER A 567 4.56 1.48 -30.17
C SER A 567 5.79 2.34 -30.48
N TRP A 568 5.64 3.64 -30.77
CA TRP A 568 6.77 4.51 -31.13
C TRP A 568 6.48 5.99 -30.83
N GLY A 569 7.51 6.84 -30.94
CA GLY A 569 7.43 8.29 -30.78
C GLY A 569 8.75 8.97 -31.15
N GLU A 570 8.72 10.29 -31.40
CA GLU A 570 9.93 11.09 -31.67
C GLU A 570 10.54 11.59 -30.34
N GLY A 571 11.21 10.68 -29.62
CA GLY A 571 11.71 10.94 -28.27
C GLY A 571 10.59 10.97 -27.23
N CYS A 572 10.94 11.11 -25.95
CA CYS A 572 9.94 11.13 -24.89
C CYS A 572 9.52 12.56 -24.53
N GLY A 573 8.21 12.85 -24.60
CA GLY A 573 7.65 14.03 -23.95
C GLY A 573 8.04 15.34 -24.63
N ARG A 574 8.41 15.28 -25.92
CA ARG A 574 8.73 16.47 -26.71
C ARG A 574 7.46 17.27 -26.98
N VAL A 575 7.57 18.59 -26.81
CA VAL A 575 6.45 19.50 -27.07
C VAL A 575 6.00 19.37 -28.53
N GLY A 576 4.71 19.09 -28.74
CA GLY A 576 4.12 18.93 -30.07
C GLY A 576 4.33 17.57 -30.75
N LYS A 577 5.01 16.61 -30.10
CA LYS A 577 5.23 15.25 -30.63
C LYS A 577 4.71 14.23 -29.62
N PRO A 578 3.42 13.83 -29.72
CA PRO A 578 2.83 12.89 -28.76
C PRO A 578 3.23 11.43 -29.04
N GLY A 579 3.14 10.58 -28.02
CA GLY A 579 3.32 9.13 -28.21
C GLY A 579 2.31 8.54 -29.19
N VAL A 580 2.77 7.56 -29.98
CA VAL A 580 1.97 6.82 -30.96
C VAL A 580 1.78 5.38 -30.49
N TYR A 581 0.52 4.94 -30.53
CA TYR A 581 0.09 3.65 -30.01
C TYR A 581 -0.66 2.86 -31.08
N THR A 582 -0.49 1.55 -31.10
CA THR A 582 -1.31 0.66 -31.95
C THR A 582 -2.74 0.63 -31.41
N LYS A 583 -3.74 0.98 -32.23
CA LYS A 583 -5.16 1.09 -31.83
C LYS A 583 -5.80 -0.29 -31.74
N VAL A 584 -5.94 -0.82 -30.53
CA VAL A 584 -6.33 -2.23 -30.27
C VAL A 584 -7.71 -2.59 -30.82
N VAL A 585 -8.64 -1.63 -30.86
CA VAL A 585 -10.00 -1.84 -31.40
C VAL A 585 -9.97 -2.43 -32.82
N ASN A 586 -9.02 -1.99 -33.65
CA ASN A 586 -8.91 -2.44 -35.04
C ASN A 586 -8.37 -3.88 -35.16
N TYR A 587 -7.83 -4.44 -34.08
CA TYR A 587 -7.23 -5.78 -34.04
C TYR A 587 -8.06 -6.80 -33.25
N ILE A 588 -9.24 -6.43 -32.73
CA ILE A 588 -10.06 -7.31 -31.89
C ILE A 588 -10.44 -8.60 -32.61
N ASP A 589 -10.85 -8.53 -33.88
CA ASP A 589 -11.24 -9.71 -34.65
C ASP A 589 -10.05 -10.68 -34.82
N TRP A 590 -8.86 -10.14 -35.12
CA TRP A 590 -7.62 -10.91 -35.19
C TRP A 590 -7.28 -11.55 -33.84
N ILE A 591 -7.26 -10.76 -32.76
CA ILE A 591 -6.97 -11.24 -31.41
C ILE A 591 -7.91 -12.39 -31.02
N GLN A 592 -9.21 -12.21 -31.24
CA GLN A 592 -10.20 -13.23 -30.91
C GLN A 592 -10.04 -14.49 -31.77
N SER A 593 -9.74 -14.34 -33.07
CA SER A 593 -9.50 -15.48 -33.97
C SER A 593 -8.32 -16.34 -33.51
N VAL A 594 -7.26 -15.71 -33.02
CA VAL A 594 -6.06 -16.40 -32.53
C VAL A 594 -6.34 -17.09 -31.20
N ILE A 595 -6.98 -16.39 -30.25
CA ILE A 595 -7.29 -16.94 -28.92
C ILE A 595 -8.30 -18.10 -28.99
N LYS A 596 -9.28 -18.03 -29.90
CA LYS A 596 -10.31 -19.07 -30.08
C LYS A 596 -9.82 -20.28 -30.88
N ARG A 597 -8.69 -20.21 -31.58
CA ARG A 597 -8.15 -21.34 -32.36
C ARG A 597 -7.79 -22.48 -31.39
N LYS A 598 -8.68 -23.47 -31.25
CA LYS A 598 -8.35 -24.75 -30.62
C LYS A 598 -7.10 -25.29 -31.30
N ALA A 599 -6.15 -25.78 -30.50
CA ALA A 599 -4.99 -26.49 -31.02
C ALA A 599 -5.49 -27.56 -31.99
N LYS A 600 -5.11 -27.48 -33.26
CA LYS A 600 -5.22 -28.62 -34.17
C LYS A 600 -4.38 -29.71 -33.50
N ALA A 601 -5.04 -30.79 -33.06
CA ALA A 601 -4.33 -32.00 -32.70
C ALA A 601 -3.57 -32.44 -33.95
N SER A 602 -2.24 -32.47 -33.83
CA SER A 602 -1.34 -33.11 -34.78
C SER A 602 -0.63 -34.21 -34.03
#